data_AF-B7APC5-F1
#
_entry.id   AF-B7APC5-F1
#
_cell.length_a   1.000
_cell.length_b   1.000
_cell.length_c   1.000
_cell.angle_alpha   90.00
_cell.angle_beta   90.00
_cell.angle_gamma   90.00
#
_symmetry.space_group_name_H-M   'P 1'
#
loop_
_entity.id
_entity.type
_entity.pdbx_description
1 polymer ?
#
loop_
_entity_poly.entity_id
_entity_poly.type
_entity_poly.pdbx_seq_one_letter_code
_entity_poly.pdbx_strand_id
1 'polypeptide(L)'
;MEQRNLDKALDIVSKLLMGEEISEKGSNAALYQEYNNNGEVYDIVHMSLKKMNIHMYEYANGLYVSAGENNRAFGYSNEELRREIGIRNNRELYLAYFVIYNVLTFFLPVIGQYGIF
;
A
#
# COMPACT_ATOMS: atom_id res chain seq x y z
N MET A 1 -13.88 -25.43 3.61
CA MET A 1 -12.49 -24.94 3.54
C MET A 1 -12.46 -23.56 2.89
N GLU A 2 -13.11 -23.35 1.73
CA GLU A 2 -13.23 -22.04 1.06
C GLU A 2 -13.62 -20.89 1.99
N GLN A 3 -14.66 -21.04 2.80
CA GLN A 3 -15.13 -19.95 3.66
C GLN A 3 -14.10 -19.50 4.71
N ARG A 4 -13.22 -20.41 5.16
CA ARG A 4 -12.15 -20.10 6.12
C ARG A 4 -10.97 -19.40 5.44
N ASN A 5 -10.68 -19.75 4.18
CA ASN A 5 -9.61 -19.12 3.40
C ASN A 5 -10.02 -17.70 2.98
N LEU A 6 -11.28 -17.51 2.60
CA LEU A 6 -11.85 -16.20 2.35
C LEU A 6 -11.77 -15.28 3.58
N ASP A 7 -12.15 -15.79 4.75
CA ASP A 7 -12.11 -15.00 6.00
C ASP A 7 -10.69 -14.53 6.34
N LYS A 8 -9.70 -15.43 6.24
CA LYS A 8 -8.28 -15.07 6.43
C LYS A 8 -7.78 -14.05 5.41
N ALA A 9 -8.14 -14.22 4.14
CA ALA A 9 -7.76 -13.29 3.09
C ALA A 9 -8.35 -11.89 3.34
N LEU A 10 -9.61 -11.81 3.77
CA LEU A 10 -10.26 -10.55 4.10
C LEU A 10 -9.65 -9.92 5.36
N ASP A 11 -9.24 -10.70 6.35
CA ASP A 11 -8.53 -10.19 7.53
C ASP A 11 -7.17 -9.58 7.16
N ILE A 12 -6.40 -10.24 6.28
CA ILE A 12 -5.15 -9.69 5.71
C ILE A 12 -5.42 -8.36 5.01
N VAL A 13 -6.41 -8.32 4.11
CA VAL A 13 -6.77 -7.10 3.39
C VAL A 13 -7.15 -6.00 4.37
N SER A 14 -8.04 -6.27 5.33
CA SER A 14 -8.49 -5.30 6.32
C SER A 14 -7.33 -4.68 7.11
N LYS A 15 -6.42 -5.53 7.61
CA LYS A 15 -5.24 -5.08 8.37
C LYS A 15 -4.31 -4.21 7.53
N LEU A 16 -4.06 -4.57 6.28
CA LEU A 16 -3.27 -3.75 5.35
C LEU A 16 -3.94 -2.37 5.11
N LEU A 17 -5.26 -2.32 4.94
CA LEU A 17 -5.98 -1.06 4.74
C LEU A 17 -6.00 -0.18 6.00
N MET A 18 -5.93 -0.78 7.19
CA MET A 18 -5.80 -0.05 8.47
C MET A 18 -4.38 0.42 8.77
N GLY A 19 -3.40 0.08 7.91
CA GLY A 19 -1.99 0.42 8.11
C GLY A 19 -1.29 -0.43 9.15
N GLU A 20 -1.84 -1.61 9.49
CA GLU A 20 -1.15 -2.57 10.35
C GLU A 20 -0.04 -3.29 9.59
N GLU A 21 1.07 -3.55 10.28
CA GLU A 21 2.18 -4.32 9.74
C GLU A 21 1.81 -5.81 9.64
N ILE A 22 1.97 -6.40 8.45
CA ILE A 22 1.90 -7.84 8.24
C ILE A 22 3.26 -8.32 7.74
N SER A 23 4.01 -8.97 8.61
CA SER A 23 5.35 -9.49 8.32
C SER A 23 5.57 -10.85 8.99
N GLU A 24 6.62 -11.56 8.57
CA GLU A 24 7.00 -12.87 9.12
C GLU A 24 7.26 -12.84 10.63
N LYS A 25 7.61 -11.66 11.17
CA LYS A 25 7.93 -11.45 12.58
C LYS A 25 7.00 -10.38 13.15
N GLY A 26 6.10 -10.77 14.04
CA GLY A 26 5.22 -9.80 14.72
C GLY A 26 3.90 -10.41 15.15
N SER A 27 2.95 -9.54 15.51
CA SER A 27 1.59 -9.92 15.90
C SER A 27 0.80 -10.60 14.78
N ASN A 28 1.08 -10.21 13.52
CA ASN A 28 0.38 -10.70 12.33
C ASN A 28 1.17 -11.81 11.57
N ALA A 29 2.18 -12.42 12.20
CA ALA A 29 3.02 -13.45 11.57
C ALA A 29 2.23 -14.67 11.07
N ALA A 30 1.18 -15.07 11.78
CA ALA A 30 0.31 -16.17 11.35
C ALA A 30 -0.42 -15.85 10.03
N LEU A 31 -0.86 -14.61 9.85
CA LEU A 31 -1.51 -14.16 8.60
C LEU A 31 -0.51 -14.10 7.44
N TYR A 32 0.71 -13.65 7.72
CA TYR A 32 1.80 -13.68 6.74
C TYR A 32 2.13 -15.11 6.27
N GLN A 33 2.12 -16.08 7.19
CA GLN A 33 2.33 -17.49 6.85
C GLN A 33 1.18 -18.06 6.01
N GLU A 34 -0.06 -17.71 6.33
CA GLU A 34 -1.23 -18.15 5.55
C GLU A 34 -1.20 -17.57 4.14
N TYR A 35 -0.83 -16.30 4.01
CA TYR A 35 -0.62 -15.65 2.72
C TYR A 35 0.43 -16.39 1.86
N ASN A 36 1.57 -16.77 2.45
CA ASN A 36 2.66 -17.42 1.70
C ASN A 36 2.39 -18.91 1.39
N ASN A 37 1.73 -19.62 2.30
CA ASN A 37 1.61 -21.09 2.21
C ASN A 37 0.29 -21.54 1.58
N ASN A 38 -0.68 -20.65 1.41
CA ASN A 38 -1.99 -20.97 0.86
C ASN A 38 -2.28 -20.14 -0.41
N GLY A 39 -2.16 -20.79 -1.57
CA GLY A 39 -2.39 -20.14 -2.87
C GLY A 39 -3.78 -19.54 -3.03
N GLU A 40 -4.82 -20.14 -2.43
CA GLU A 40 -6.18 -19.58 -2.49
C GLU A 40 -6.27 -18.25 -1.72
N VAL A 41 -5.63 -18.17 -0.55
CA VAL A 41 -5.57 -16.93 0.24
C VAL A 41 -4.80 -15.86 -0.52
N TYR A 42 -3.65 -16.22 -1.10
CA TYR A 42 -2.85 -15.32 -1.94
C TYR A 42 -3.66 -14.71 -3.09
N ASP A 43 -4.38 -15.55 -3.83
CA ASP A 43 -5.20 -15.14 -4.98
C ASP A 43 -6.34 -14.21 -4.56
N ILE A 44 -7.04 -14.54 -3.47
CA ILE A 44 -8.14 -13.70 -2.96
C ILE A 44 -7.62 -12.34 -2.50
N VAL A 45 -6.49 -12.27 -1.79
CA VAL A 45 -5.87 -11.01 -1.37
C VAL A 45 -5.52 -10.15 -2.59
N HIS A 46 -4.83 -10.72 -3.57
CA HIS A 46 -4.43 -10.02 -4.80
C HIS A 46 -5.62 -9.53 -5.61
N MET A 47 -6.63 -10.37 -5.81
CA MET A 47 -7.84 -9.98 -6.54
C MET A 47 -8.60 -8.88 -5.82
N SER A 48 -8.68 -8.93 -4.49
CA SER A 48 -9.38 -7.94 -3.67
C SER A 48 -8.73 -6.57 -3.78
N LEU A 49 -7.41 -6.50 -3.55
CA LEU A 49 -6.64 -5.26 -3.64
C LEU A 49 -6.66 -4.68 -5.06
N LYS A 50 -6.52 -5.53 -6.09
CA LYS A 50 -6.61 -5.12 -7.49
C LYS A 50 -7.96 -4.48 -7.84
N LYS A 51 -9.07 -5.06 -7.37
CA LYS A 51 -10.42 -4.49 -7.59
C LYS A 51 -10.60 -3.12 -6.93
N MET A 52 -9.90 -2.87 -5.83
CA MET A 52 -9.88 -1.57 -5.14
C MET A 52 -8.85 -0.61 -5.73
N ASN A 53 -8.14 -0.99 -6.79
CA ASN A 53 -7.04 -0.23 -7.39
C ASN A 53 -5.92 0.08 -6.38
N ILE A 54 -5.55 -0.92 -5.58
CA ILE A 54 -4.46 -0.86 -4.59
C ILE A 54 -3.37 -1.81 -5.06
N HIS A 55 -2.13 -1.33 -5.09
CA HIS A 55 -0.96 -2.15 -5.37
C HIS A 55 -0.42 -2.74 -4.08
N MET A 56 0.06 -3.98 -4.17
CA MET A 56 0.71 -4.67 -3.06
C MET A 56 2.16 -4.97 -3.42
N TYR A 57 3.04 -4.86 -2.44
CA TYR A 57 4.47 -5.10 -2.57
C TYR A 57 4.93 -5.98 -1.42
N GLU A 58 5.82 -6.92 -1.74
CA GLU A 58 6.47 -7.77 -0.77
C GLU A 58 7.91 -7.30 -0.61
N TYR A 59 8.30 -6.96 0.61
CA TYR A 59 9.67 -6.54 0.89
C TYR A 59 10.12 -6.95 2.28
N ALA A 60 11.34 -7.46 2.40
CA ALA A 60 11.95 -7.87 3.67
C ALA A 60 11.02 -8.75 4.55
N ASN A 61 10.32 -9.70 3.90
CA ASN A 61 9.33 -10.59 4.52
C ASN A 61 8.14 -9.86 5.16
N GLY A 62 7.73 -8.73 4.58
CA GLY A 62 6.54 -7.96 4.95
C GLY A 62 5.71 -7.55 3.74
N LEU A 63 4.42 -7.34 3.97
CA LEU A 63 3.44 -6.91 2.98
C LEU A 63 3.18 -5.41 3.13
N TYR A 64 3.23 -4.70 2.01
CA TYR A 64 2.99 -3.26 1.94
C TYR A 64 1.97 -2.96 0.85
N VAL A 65 1.17 -1.92 1.06
CA VAL A 65 0.16 -1.48 0.08
C VAL A 65 0.37 -0.02 -0.31
N SER A 66 0.07 0.29 -1.57
CA SER A 66 0.04 1.67 -2.05
C SER A 66 -1.21 1.91 -2.91
N ALA A 67 -1.64 3.16 -2.94
CA ALA A 67 -2.70 3.60 -3.82
C ALA A 67 -2.27 3.45 -5.29
N GLY A 68 -3.10 2.81 -6.11
CA GLY A 68 -2.95 2.85 -7.56
C GLY A 68 -3.35 4.19 -8.15
N GLU A 69 -3.10 4.36 -9.45
CA GLU A 69 -3.39 5.61 -10.16
C GLU A 69 -4.87 5.99 -10.05
N ASN A 70 -5.16 7.23 -9.68
CA ASN A 70 -6.53 7.74 -9.50
C ASN A 70 -7.36 7.00 -8.41
N ASN A 71 -6.69 6.34 -7.45
CA ASN A 71 -7.38 5.78 -6.30
C ASN A 71 -7.87 6.88 -5.35
N ARG A 72 -9.19 7.01 -5.21
CA ARG A 72 -9.85 8.01 -4.34
C ARG A 72 -9.91 7.61 -2.86
N ALA A 73 -9.66 6.34 -2.54
CA ALA A 73 -9.74 5.84 -1.17
C ALA A 73 -8.40 5.99 -0.43
N PHE A 74 -7.27 5.87 -1.13
CA PHE A 74 -5.92 5.88 -0.53
C PHE A 74 -5.02 7.02 -1.05
N GLY A 75 -5.55 7.95 -1.82
CA GLY A 75 -4.84 9.11 -2.34
C GLY A 75 -5.70 10.37 -2.29
N TYR A 76 -5.04 11.54 -2.33
CA TYR A 76 -5.71 12.82 -2.47
C TYR A 76 -5.78 13.20 -3.95
N SER A 77 -6.96 13.59 -4.44
CA SER A 77 -7.04 14.35 -5.69
C SER A 77 -6.35 15.70 -5.54
N ASN A 78 -6.03 16.38 -6.66
CA ASN A 78 -5.39 17.70 -6.61
C ASN A 78 -6.20 18.72 -5.82
N GLU A 79 -7.53 18.65 -5.88
CA GLU A 79 -8.43 19.55 -5.15
C GLU A 79 -8.49 19.20 -3.65
N GLU A 80 -8.48 17.91 -3.30
CA GLU A 80 -8.41 17.49 -1.89
C GLU A 80 -7.06 17.83 -1.28
N LEU A 81 -5.96 17.59 -1.99
CA LEU A 81 -4.62 17.96 -1.55
C LEU A 81 -4.49 19.47 -1.31
N ARG A 82 -5.05 20.29 -2.20
CA ARG A 82 -5.12 21.74 -2.02
C ARG A 82 -5.87 22.11 -0.75
N ARG A 83 -7.02 21.47 -0.52
CA ARG A 83 -7.85 21.73 0.67
C ARG A 83 -7.13 21.35 1.95
N GLU A 84 -6.56 20.15 2.01
CA GLU A 84 -5.90 19.63 3.22
C GLU A 84 -4.61 20.40 3.58
N ILE A 85 -3.83 20.83 2.58
CA ILE A 85 -2.62 21.64 2.82
C ILE A 85 -2.95 23.15 2.97
N GLY A 86 -4.19 23.57 2.68
CA GLY A 86 -4.63 24.96 2.79
C GLY A 86 -4.07 25.87 1.68
N ILE A 87 -3.72 25.30 0.53
CA ILE A 87 -3.11 26.01 -0.60
C ILE A 87 -4.18 26.68 -1.44
N ARG A 88 -4.01 27.98 -1.73
CA ARG A 88 -4.99 28.78 -2.49
C ARG A 88 -4.58 29.08 -3.92
N ASN A 89 -3.28 28.97 -4.24
CA ASN A 89 -2.74 29.31 -5.55
C ASN A 89 -1.92 28.17 -6.16
N ASN A 90 -1.81 28.16 -7.48
CA ASN A 90 -1.10 27.10 -8.20
C ASN A 90 0.40 27.07 -7.85
N ARG A 91 1.00 28.21 -7.49
CA ARG A 91 2.44 28.32 -7.19
C ARG A 91 2.82 27.53 -5.95
N GLU A 92 2.03 27.64 -4.89
CA GLU A 92 2.17 26.86 -3.66
C GLU A 92 1.95 25.36 -3.92
N LEU A 93 1.01 25.00 -4.80
CA LEU A 93 0.80 23.60 -5.16
C LEU A 93 2.01 23.02 -5.90
N TYR A 94 2.61 23.77 -6.83
CA TYR A 94 3.86 23.38 -7.48
C TYR A 94 5.00 23.20 -6.47
N LEU A 95 5.10 24.07 -5.46
CA LEU A 95 6.10 23.91 -4.41
C LEU A 95 5.85 22.64 -3.57
N ALA A 96 4.59 22.35 -3.23
CA ALA A 96 4.23 21.12 -2.53
C ALA A 96 4.62 19.87 -3.34
N TYR A 97 4.29 19.84 -4.64
CA TYR A 97 4.74 18.75 -5.53
C TYR A 97 6.26 18.68 -5.64
N PHE A 98 6.96 19.82 -5.69
CA PHE A 98 8.41 19.85 -5.72
C PHE A 98 9.01 19.26 -4.44
N VAL A 99 8.48 19.60 -3.27
CA VAL A 99 8.92 19.02 -1.99
C VAL A 99 8.64 17.52 -1.96
N ILE A 100 7.43 17.08 -2.34
CA ILE A 100 7.07 15.66 -2.43
C ILE A 100 8.05 14.93 -3.38
N TYR A 101 8.31 15.50 -4.56
CA TYR A 101 9.23 14.93 -5.54
C TYR A 101 10.67 14.83 -5.01
N ASN A 102 11.18 15.85 -4.31
CA ASN A 102 12.51 15.80 -3.71
C ASN A 102 12.60 14.76 -2.61
N VAL A 103 11.56 14.63 -1.77
CA VAL A 103 11.48 13.57 -0.76
C VAL A 103 11.50 12.19 -1.44
N LEU A 104 10.64 11.97 -2.44
CA LEU A 104 10.61 10.72 -3.20
C LEU A 104 11.97 10.43 -3.84
N THR A 105 12.59 11.42 -4.48
CA THR A 105 13.89 11.28 -5.15
C THR A 105 15.04 11.11 -4.17
N PHE A 106 14.88 11.51 -2.90
CA PHE A 106 15.87 11.23 -1.86
C PHE A 106 15.79 9.77 -1.39
N PHE A 107 14.57 9.22 -1.28
CA PHE A 107 14.35 7.85 -0.79
C PHE A 107 14.39 6.77 -1.90
N LEU A 108 14.03 7.08 -3.14
CA LEU A 108 14.06 6.16 -4.29
C LEU A 108 15.45 5.63 -4.68
N PRO A 109 16.55 6.42 -4.72
CA PRO A 109 17.87 5.91 -5.03
C PRO A 109 18.43 4.99 -3.95
N VAL A 110 17.94 5.08 -2.70
CA VAL A 110 18.23 4.09 -1.66
C VAL A 110 17.62 2.74 -2.06
N ILE A 111 16.39 2.72 -2.58
CA ILE A 111 15.70 1.48 -3.02
C ILE A 111 16.38 0.88 -4.26
N GLY A 112 16.83 1.71 -5.22
CA GLY A 112 17.51 1.27 -6.44
C GLY A 112 18.93 0.72 -6.24
N GLN A 113 19.65 1.12 -5.18
CA GLN A 113 20.96 0.54 -4.84
C GLN A 113 20.87 -0.84 -4.16
N TYR A 114 19.72 -1.18 -3.56
CA TYR A 114 19.49 -2.50 -2.94
C TYR A 114 18.81 -3.52 -3.86
N GLY A 115 18.70 -3.24 -5.17
CA GLY A 115 18.32 -4.24 -6.16
C GLY A 115 16.91 -4.79 -6.01
N ILE A 116 15.92 -3.91 -5.84
CA ILE A 116 14.50 -4.28 -5.84
C ILE A 116 13.87 -3.68 -7.10
N PHE A 117 13.94 -4.43 -8.20
CA PHE A 117 13.12 -4.28 -9.41
C PHE A 117 12.65 -5.69 -9.81
#